data_AF-A0A7C7YNK2-F1
#
_entry.id   AF-A0A7C7YNK2-F1
#
_cell.length_a   1.000
_cell.length_b   1.000
_cell.length_c   1.000
_cell.angle_alpha   90.00
_cell.angle_beta   90.00
_cell.angle_gamma   90.00
#
_symmetry.space_group_name_H-M   'P 1'
#
loop_
_entity.id
_entity.type
_entity.pdbx_description
1 polymer ?
#
loop_
_entity_poly.entity_id
_entity_poly.type
_entity_poly.pdbx_seq_one_letter_code
_entity_poly.pdbx_strand_id
1 'polypeptide(L)'
;MARDTISKLLDEVASGKVSVEDARKALEGVELDEETYLAAVDHGVFNPVDAGTIVKASLAPSGGSALVIFFFLWGLFWTLYWSISMLYGLFHHWDQQQLSYHLGMAFTTLVMMGIVYMKWVLPDLIIVKYRRNKYITEHRKDWVEYKV
;
A
#
# COMPACT_ATOMS: atom_id res chain seq x y z
N MET A 1 8.71 -15.70 26.69
CA MET A 1 7.38 -16.32 26.86
C MET A 1 6.24 -15.33 26.58
N ALA A 2 6.21 -14.11 27.15
CA ALA A 2 5.11 -13.14 26.94
C ALA A 2 4.92 -12.65 25.49
N ARG A 3 6.01 -12.51 24.71
CA ARG A 3 5.95 -12.10 23.30
C ARG A 3 5.11 -13.04 22.43
N ASP A 4 5.22 -14.35 22.69
CA ASP A 4 4.58 -15.39 21.89
C ASP A 4 3.06 -15.45 22.14
N THR A 5 2.64 -15.17 23.38
CA THR A 5 1.23 -15.05 23.75
C THR A 5 0.55 -13.83 23.12
N ILE A 6 1.23 -12.69 23.06
CA ILE A 6 0.68 -11.47 22.45
C ILE A 6 0.54 -11.65 20.92
N SER A 7 1.56 -12.19 20.25
CA SER A 7 1.50 -12.48 18.82
C SER A 7 0.35 -13.42 18.47
N LYS A 8 0.16 -14.47 19.27
CA LYS A 8 -0.95 -15.42 19.10
C LYS A 8 -2.32 -14.77 19.31
N LEU A 9 -2.46 -13.90 20.32
CA LEU A 9 -3.70 -13.18 20.58
C LEU A 9 -4.07 -12.24 19.41
N LEU A 10 -3.08 -11.55 18.84
CA LEU A 10 -3.27 -10.66 17.69
C LEU A 10 -3.70 -11.43 16.43
N ASP A 11 -3.11 -12.60 16.17
CA ASP A 11 -3.52 -13.49 15.07
C ASP A 11 -4.94 -14.07 15.28
N GLU A 12 -5.33 -14.36 16.52
CA GLU A 12 -6.66 -14.86 16.87
C GLU A 12 -7.76 -13.79 16.72
N VAL A 13 -7.45 -12.52 16.99
CA VAL A 13 -8.35 -11.38 16.71
C VAL A 13 -8.42 -11.10 15.21
N ALA A 14 -7.28 -11.12 14.50
CA ALA A 14 -7.25 -10.92 13.05
C ALA A 14 -8.03 -12.00 12.29
N SER A 15 -8.02 -13.24 12.80
CA SER A 15 -8.81 -14.35 12.27
C SER A 15 -10.27 -14.36 12.74
N GLY A 16 -10.69 -13.39 13.56
CA GLY A 16 -12.06 -13.24 14.04
C GLY A 16 -12.50 -14.29 15.06
N LYS A 17 -11.57 -15.10 15.59
CA LYS A 17 -11.86 -16.11 16.62
C LYS A 17 -12.13 -15.49 17.99
N VAL A 18 -11.59 -14.31 18.23
CA VAL A 18 -11.72 -13.56 19.49
C VAL A 18 -12.23 -12.16 19.17
N SER A 19 -13.22 -11.68 19.95
CA SER A 19 -13.76 -10.34 19.80
C SER A 19 -12.74 -9.29 20.27
N VAL A 20 -12.80 -8.09 19.71
CA VAL A 20 -11.90 -6.99 20.09
C VAL A 20 -12.05 -6.62 21.57
N GLU A 21 -13.26 -6.76 22.13
CA GLU A 21 -13.53 -6.47 23.54
C GLU A 21 -12.89 -7.50 24.49
N ASP A 22 -12.93 -8.79 24.13
CA ASP A 22 -12.34 -9.86 24.93
C ASP A 22 -10.81 -9.80 24.90
N ALA A 23 -10.22 -9.49 23.75
CA ALA A 23 -8.78 -9.28 23.61
C ALA A 23 -8.31 -8.06 24.42
N ARG A 24 -9.11 -6.98 24.46
CA ARG A 24 -8.82 -5.79 25.26
C ARG A 24 -8.82 -6.10 26.75
N LYS A 25 -9.79 -6.87 27.24
CA LYS A 25 -9.85 -7.34 28.63
C LYS A 25 -8.70 -8.27 29.01
N ALA A 26 -8.22 -9.09 28.07
CA ALA A 26 -7.05 -9.95 28.26
C ALA A 26 -5.73 -9.17 28.31
N LEU A 27 -5.68 -7.98 27.70
CA LEU A 27 -4.50 -7.10 27.66
C LEU A 27 -4.52 -6.02 28.75
N GLU A 28 -5.64 -5.77 29.43
CA GLU A 28 -5.78 -4.79 30.52
C GLU A 28 -4.86 -5.04 31.74
N GLY A 29 -4.24 -6.23 31.84
CA GLY A 29 -3.28 -6.58 32.89
C GLY A 29 -1.84 -6.82 32.43
N VAL A 30 -1.53 -6.56 31.16
CA VAL A 30 -0.17 -6.73 30.61
C VAL A 30 0.45 -5.35 30.48
N GLU A 31 1.31 -4.97 31.42
CA GLU A 31 2.11 -3.75 31.31
C GLU A 31 2.95 -3.82 30.04
N LEU A 32 2.59 -2.99 29.06
CA LEU A 32 3.42 -2.76 27.88
C LEU A 32 4.68 -2.04 28.35
N ASP A 33 5.83 -2.57 27.95
CA ASP A 33 7.11 -1.90 28.16
C ASP A 33 7.07 -0.46 27.62
N GLU A 34 7.67 0.48 28.34
CA GLU A 34 7.57 1.93 28.07
C GLU A 34 8.02 2.26 26.63
N GLU A 35 9.03 1.54 26.13
CA GLU A 35 9.52 1.63 24.76
C GLU A 35 8.47 1.25 23.71
N THR A 36 7.66 0.22 23.98
CA THR A 36 6.60 -0.24 23.07
C THR A 36 5.40 0.71 23.11
N TYR A 37 5.09 1.26 24.28
CA TYR A 37 4.05 2.28 24.45
C TYR A 37 4.41 3.58 23.71
N LEU A 38 5.63 4.08 23.91
CA LEU A 38 6.13 5.28 23.23
C LEU A 38 6.17 5.09 21.71
N ALA A 39 6.62 3.93 21.23
CA ALA A 39 6.59 3.62 19.80
C ALA A 39 5.15 3.61 19.23
N ALA A 40 4.18 3.06 19.96
CA ALA A 40 2.78 3.05 19.54
C ALA A 40 2.15 4.47 19.52
N VAL A 41 2.57 5.34 20.44
CA VAL A 41 2.21 6.76 20.47
C VAL A 41 2.82 7.51 19.29
N ASP A 42 4.12 7.34 19.03
CA ASP A 42 4.85 7.97 17.91
C ASP A 42 4.33 7.51 16.54
N HIS A 43 3.88 6.25 16.44
CA HIS A 43 3.27 5.73 15.22
C HIS A 43 1.80 6.17 15.04
N GLY A 44 1.26 7.01 15.93
CA GLY A 44 -0.06 7.62 15.75
C GLY A 44 -1.23 6.66 15.95
N VAL A 45 -1.01 5.52 16.61
CA VAL A 45 -2.07 4.55 16.89
C VAL A 45 -3.10 5.12 17.88
N PHE A 46 -2.67 6.05 18.73
CA PHE A 46 -3.49 6.60 19.83
C PHE A 46 -3.73 8.12 19.77
N ASN A 47 -3.08 8.88 18.88
CA ASN A 47 -3.21 10.35 18.80
C ASN A 47 -3.25 10.85 17.34
N PRO A 48 -3.96 11.96 17.03
CA PRO A 48 -3.95 12.55 15.69
C PRO A 48 -2.54 13.04 15.36
N VAL A 49 -2.00 12.51 14.26
CA VAL A 49 -0.61 12.72 13.84
C VAL A 49 -0.44 14.07 13.14
N ASP A 50 0.68 14.75 13.38
CA ASP A 50 0.99 16.02 12.71
C ASP A 50 1.09 15.85 11.18
N ALA A 51 0.69 16.91 10.47
CA ALA A 51 0.69 16.90 9.01
C ALA A 51 2.12 16.81 8.46
N GLY A 52 2.32 15.90 7.52
CA GLY A 52 3.65 15.54 6.99
C GLY A 52 4.19 14.24 7.55
N THR A 53 3.56 13.65 8.58
CA THR A 53 3.97 12.35 9.09
C THR A 53 3.66 11.23 8.09
N ILE A 54 4.67 10.40 7.82
CA ILE A 54 4.57 9.22 6.96
C ILE A 54 4.39 8.01 7.86
N VAL A 55 3.20 7.42 7.84
CA VAL A 55 2.90 6.21 8.59
C VAL A 55 3.00 5.02 7.65
N LYS A 56 3.89 4.07 7.97
CA LYS A 56 3.93 2.76 7.29
C LYS A 56 2.79 1.93 7.84
N ALA A 57 1.72 1.76 7.07
CA ALA A 57 0.56 0.99 7.52
C ALA A 57 0.85 -0.49 7.30
N SER A 58 1.35 -1.16 8.35
CA SER A 58 1.54 -2.61 8.40
C SER A 58 2.53 -3.21 7.39
N LEU A 59 3.25 -4.25 7.83
CA LEU A 59 4.10 -5.07 6.97
C LEU A 59 3.22 -5.71 5.90
N ALA A 60 3.33 -5.29 4.64
CA ALA A 60 2.62 -5.91 3.52
C ALA A 60 2.87 -7.42 3.54
N PRO A 61 1.89 -8.26 3.95
CA PRO A 61 2.15 -9.69 4.18
C PRO A 61 2.34 -10.48 2.88
N SER A 62 2.17 -9.82 1.72
CA SER A 62 2.07 -10.47 0.41
C SER A 62 3.30 -10.33 -0.48
N GLY A 63 4.27 -9.48 -0.15
CA GLY A 63 5.50 -9.29 -0.94
C GLY A 63 6.40 -10.54 -0.98
N GLY A 64 6.26 -11.43 0.02
CA GLY A 64 6.95 -12.73 0.09
C GLY A 64 6.12 -13.90 -0.46
N SER A 65 4.96 -13.67 -1.07
CA SER A 65 4.16 -14.75 -1.64
C SER A 65 4.89 -15.44 -2.79
N ALA A 66 4.98 -16.77 -2.77
CA ALA A 66 5.62 -17.56 -3.83
C ALA A 66 5.03 -17.26 -5.22
N LEU A 67 3.75 -16.88 -5.29
CA LEU A 67 3.08 -16.48 -6.53
C LEU A 67 3.66 -15.19 -7.11
N VAL A 68 3.96 -14.20 -6.26
CA VAL A 68 4.55 -12.93 -6.69
C VAL A 68 5.94 -13.18 -7.26
N ILE A 69 6.77 -13.95 -6.56
CA ILE A 69 8.12 -14.32 -7.02
C ILE A 69 8.05 -15.06 -8.36
N PHE A 70 7.17 -16.07 -8.47
CA PHE A 70 6.97 -16.80 -9.73
C PHE A 70 6.53 -15.88 -10.87
N PHE A 71 5.60 -14.94 -10.59
CA PHE A 71 5.14 -13.96 -11.57
C PHE A 71 6.27 -13.05 -12.05
N PHE A 72 7.16 -12.59 -11.16
CA PHE A 72 8.31 -11.77 -11.56
C PHE A 72 9.33 -12.55 -12.39
N LEU A 73 9.61 -13.82 -12.06
CA LEU A 73 10.47 -14.68 -12.87
C LEU A 73 9.87 -14.92 -14.27
N TRP A 74 8.58 -15.24 -14.32
CA TRP A 74 7.83 -15.36 -15.57
C TRP A 74 7.87 -14.07 -16.38
N GLY A 75 7.59 -12.92 -15.74
CA GLY A 75 7.58 -11.61 -16.39
C GLY A 75 8.96 -11.20 -16.93
N LEU A 76 10.03 -11.46 -16.18
CA LEU A 76 11.41 -11.24 -16.63
C LEU A 76 11.74 -12.11 -17.84
N PHE A 77 11.42 -13.40 -17.78
CA PHE A 77 11.62 -14.32 -18.90
C PHE A 77 10.93 -13.83 -20.17
N TRP A 78 9.63 -13.47 -20.08
CA TRP A 78 8.89 -13.00 -21.26
C TRP A 78 9.38 -11.66 -21.75
N THR A 79 9.70 -10.71 -20.87
CA THR A 79 10.22 -9.40 -21.29
C THR A 79 11.53 -9.54 -22.06
N LEU A 80 12.43 -10.42 -21.59
CA LEU A 80 13.67 -10.74 -22.30
C LEU A 80 13.38 -11.45 -23.62
N TYR A 81 12.47 -12.43 -23.64
CA TYR A 81 12.07 -13.13 -24.86
C TYR A 81 11.54 -12.16 -25.92
N TRP A 82 10.59 -11.28 -25.57
CA TRP A 82 10.02 -10.31 -26.49
C TRP A 82 11.07 -9.33 -27.01
N SER A 83 11.94 -8.83 -26.12
CA SER A 83 12.99 -7.87 -26.48
C SER A 83 14.06 -8.49 -27.38
N ILE A 84 14.52 -9.71 -27.06
CA ILE A 84 15.52 -10.42 -27.86
C ILE A 84 14.93 -10.85 -29.21
N SER A 85 13.70 -11.36 -29.24
CA SER A 85 13.01 -11.72 -30.48
C SER A 85 12.76 -10.50 -31.36
N MET A 86 12.44 -9.34 -30.77
CA MET A 86 12.35 -8.07 -31.51
C MET A 86 13.69 -7.68 -32.13
N LEU A 87 14.79 -7.74 -31.36
CA LEU A 87 16.14 -7.43 -31.84
C LEU A 87 16.56 -8.40 -32.96
N TYR A 88 16.31 -9.70 -32.77
CA TYR A 88 16.54 -10.71 -33.80
C TYR A 88 15.75 -10.39 -35.07
N GLY A 89 14.45 -10.12 -34.94
CA GLY A 89 13.59 -9.77 -36.05
C GLY A 89 14.06 -8.51 -36.78
N LEU A 90 14.60 -7.53 -36.05
CA LEU A 90 15.13 -6.31 -36.62
C LEU A 90 16.37 -6.60 -37.50
N PHE A 91 17.26 -7.47 -37.03
CA PHE A 91 18.43 -7.91 -37.80
C PHE A 91 18.08 -8.83 -38.96
N HIS A 92 16.93 -9.49 -38.93
CA HIS A 92 16.41 -10.35 -39.99
C HIS A 92 15.34 -9.68 -40.86
N HIS A 93 15.24 -8.34 -40.83
CA HIS A 93 14.35 -7.55 -41.66
C HIS A 93 12.87 -7.98 -41.58
N TRP A 94 12.40 -8.33 -40.37
CA TRP A 94 10.98 -8.55 -40.13
C TRP A 94 10.16 -7.29 -40.41
N ASP A 95 8.90 -7.50 -40.80
CA ASP A 95 8.00 -6.40 -41.07
C ASP A 95 7.73 -5.55 -39.82
N GLN A 96 7.47 -4.26 -40.03
CA GLN A 96 7.25 -3.27 -38.98
C GLN A 96 6.07 -3.66 -38.07
N GLN A 97 5.04 -4.32 -38.60
CA GLN A 97 3.91 -4.76 -37.79
C GLN A 97 4.33 -5.82 -36.77
N GLN A 98 5.18 -6.77 -37.18
CA GLN A 98 5.69 -7.83 -36.32
C GLN A 98 6.63 -7.28 -35.24
N LEU A 99 7.51 -6.33 -35.61
CA LEU A 99 8.39 -5.64 -34.65
C LEU A 99 7.60 -4.84 -33.63
N SER A 100 6.59 -4.09 -34.07
CA SER A 100 5.72 -3.29 -33.20
C SER A 100 4.93 -4.17 -32.24
N TYR A 101 4.49 -5.35 -32.68
CA TYR A 101 3.84 -6.34 -31.80
C TYR A 101 4.77 -6.79 -30.67
N HIS A 102 6.02 -7.13 -30.98
CA HIS A 102 6.98 -7.58 -29.97
C HIS A 102 7.31 -6.47 -28.96
N LEU A 103 7.47 -5.24 -29.44
CA LEU A 103 7.66 -4.07 -28.58
C LEU A 103 6.44 -3.84 -27.66
N GLY A 104 5.23 -3.93 -28.21
CA GLY A 104 3.99 -3.80 -27.44
C GLY A 104 3.86 -4.89 -26.37
N MET A 105 4.21 -6.13 -26.70
CA MET A 105 4.21 -7.24 -25.74
C MET A 105 5.25 -7.03 -24.62
N ALA A 106 6.45 -6.55 -24.94
CA ALA A 106 7.47 -6.23 -23.95
C ALA A 106 7.02 -5.13 -22.97
N PHE A 107 6.39 -4.06 -23.47
CA PHE A 107 5.83 -3.01 -22.60
C PHE A 107 4.66 -3.54 -21.77
N THR A 108 3.80 -4.37 -22.35
CA THR A 108 2.66 -4.94 -21.64
C THR A 108 3.12 -5.83 -20.48
N THR A 109 4.14 -6.67 -20.69
CA THR A 109 4.71 -7.50 -19.61
C THR A 109 5.34 -6.65 -18.51
N LEU A 110 6.07 -5.58 -18.88
CA LEU A 110 6.65 -4.63 -17.91
C LEU A 110 5.58 -3.90 -17.11
N VAL A 111 4.50 -3.43 -17.74
CA VAL A 111 3.40 -2.75 -17.06
C VAL A 111 2.67 -3.69 -16.11
N MET A 112 2.42 -4.94 -16.52
CA MET A 112 1.83 -5.95 -15.63
C MET A 112 2.70 -6.20 -14.40
N MET A 113 4.03 -6.37 -14.58
CA MET A 113 4.98 -6.47 -13.47
C MET A 113 4.98 -5.22 -12.59
N GLY A 114 4.91 -4.02 -13.18
CA GLY A 114 4.86 -2.76 -12.44
C GLY A 114 3.61 -2.62 -11.58
N ILE A 115 2.43 -3.01 -12.10
CA ILE A 115 1.18 -3.03 -11.33
C ILE A 115 1.29 -4.02 -10.18
N VAL A 116 1.83 -5.22 -10.45
CA VAL A 116 2.00 -6.24 -9.41
C VAL A 116 2.97 -5.77 -8.33
N TYR A 117 4.06 -5.11 -8.72
CA TYR A 117 5.02 -4.51 -7.81
C TYR A 117 4.37 -3.49 -6.89
N MET A 118 3.65 -2.51 -7.46
CA MET A 118 3.01 -1.46 -6.68
C MET A 118 1.94 -1.99 -5.73
N LYS A 119 1.20 -3.03 -6.14
CA LYS A 119 0.07 -3.53 -5.36
C LYS A 119 0.45 -4.53 -4.27
N TRP A 120 1.48 -5.35 -4.48
CA TRP A 120 1.79 -6.45 -3.58
C TRP A 120 3.22 -6.44 -3.01
N VAL A 121 4.15 -5.66 -3.59
CA VAL A 121 5.55 -5.61 -3.13
C VAL A 121 5.85 -4.29 -2.42
N LEU A 122 5.37 -3.16 -2.95
CA LEU A 122 5.61 -1.84 -2.39
C LEU A 122 4.81 -1.69 -1.07
N PRO A 123 5.43 -1.20 0.03
CA PRO A 123 4.71 -1.02 1.29
C PRO A 123 3.64 0.06 1.16
N ASP A 124 2.48 -0.17 1.77
CA ASP A 124 1.43 0.84 1.83
C ASP A 124 1.88 2.03 2.68
N LEU A 125 2.03 3.19 2.03
CA LEU A 125 2.42 4.44 2.68
C LEU A 125 1.18 5.32 2.87
N ILE A 126 0.84 5.59 4.12
CA ILE A 126 -0.18 6.58 4.46
C ILE A 126 0.54 7.89 4.75
N ILE A 127 0.28 8.89 3.92
CA ILE A 127 0.82 10.23 4.08
C ILE A 127 -0.29 11.14 4.59
N VAL A 128 -0.15 11.62 5.82
CA VAL A 128 -1.07 12.61 6.39
C VAL A 128 -0.78 13.96 5.74
N LYS A 129 -1.61 14.37 4.78
CA LYS A 129 -1.48 15.67 4.11
C LYS A 129 -2.23 16.74 4.87
N TYR A 130 -1.60 17.91 5.03
CA TYR A 130 -2.26 19.09 5.57
C TYR A 130 -3.44 19.49 4.66
N ARG A 131 -4.66 19.52 5.21
CA ARG A 131 -5.79 20.15 4.53
C ARG A 131 -5.68 21.65 4.78
N ARG A 132 -5.31 22.42 3.75
CA ARG A 132 -5.44 23.89 3.82
C ARG A 132 -6.91 24.22 4.08
N ASN A 133 -7.20 24.97 5.15
CA ASN A 133 -8.56 25.42 5.42
C ASN A 133 -9.09 26.14 4.17
N LYS A 134 -10.16 25.59 3.58
CA LYS A 134 -10.85 26.25 2.48
C LYS A 134 -11.49 27.50 3.08
N TYR A 135 -11.08 28.68 2.64
CA TYR A 135 -11.76 29.91 3.01
C TYR A 135 -13.15 29.87 2.38
N ILE A 136 -14.18 29.65 3.22
CA ILE A 136 -15.58 29.73 2.82
C ILE A 136 -15.99 31.15 3.17
N THR A 137 -16.18 31.99 2.14
CA THR A 137 -16.79 33.30 2.33
C THR A 137 -18.19 33.13 2.89
N GLU A 138 -18.60 33.97 3.84
CA GLU A 138 -20.01 34.07 4.21
C GLU A 138 -20.85 34.31 2.96
N HIS A 139 -21.94 33.57 2.83
CA HIS A 139 -22.88 33.78 1.74
C HIS A 139 -23.41 35.22 1.86
N ARG A 140 -23.19 36.04 0.82
CA ARG A 140 -23.74 37.40 0.80
C ARG A 140 -25.26 37.26 0.98
N LYS A 141 -25.84 37.98 1.95
CA LYS A 141 -27.31 38.00 2.13
C LYS A 141 -27.95 38.38 0.80
N ASP A 142 -28.76 37.48 0.24
CA ASP A 142 -29.52 37.71 -1.00
C ASP A 142 -30.78 38.56 -0.77
N TRP A 143 -31.09 38.90 0.48
CA TRP A 143 -32.25 39.70 0.85
C TRP A 143 -31.87 41.05 1.48
N VAL A 144 -32.71 42.06 1.21
CA VAL A 144 -32.57 43.41 1.73
C VAL A 144 -33.44 43.56 2.98
N GLU A 145 -32.87 44.03 4.09
CA GLU A 145 -33.63 44.44 5.28
C GLU A 145 -34.25 45.81 5.03
N TYR A 146 -35.56 45.86 4.82
CA TYR A 146 -36.31 47.12 4.78
C TYR A 146 -36.52 47.60 6.22
N LYS A 147 -36.02 48.80 6.55
CA LYS A 147 -36.34 49.46 7.82
C LYS A 147 -37.76 50.00 7.75
N VAL A 148 -38.59 49.58 8.71
CA VAL A 148 -39.96 50.09 8.94
C VAL A 148 -39.87 51.44 9.65
#